data_AF-A0A2D8CJE4-F1
#
_entry.id   AF-A0A2D8CJE4-F1
#
_cell.length_a   1.000
_cell.length_b   1.000
_cell.length_c   1.000
_cell.angle_alpha   90.00
_cell.angle_beta   90.00
_cell.angle_gamma   90.00
#
_symmetry.space_group_name_H-M   'P 1'
#
loop_
_entity.id
_entity.type
_entity.pdbx_description
1 polymer ?
#
loop_
_entity_poly.entity_id
_entity_poly.type
_entity_poly.pdbx_seq_one_letter_code
_entity_poly.pdbx_strand_id
1 'polypeptide(L)'
;MTGSQVLLEGIYNWKLRLVLSALLCIMGLGILISMALGLVVELSVLDRSIVGIAIFMVGTPAYLIASNLGKVDQYTIAGFLNESLKEIDGDAEVLVKKEAELAPEEKSRREQLEAFFIENPLYNFLPDKPVKQAYFLFLVSLIASFAIWYVEHS
;
A
#
# COMPACT_ATOMS: atom_id res chain seq x y z
N MET A 1 -13.51 21.25 -5.26
CA MET A 1 -13.50 19.79 -5.07
C MET A 1 -14.70 19.44 -4.23
N THR A 2 -15.38 18.33 -4.48
CA THR A 2 -16.46 17.83 -3.60
C THR A 2 -15.91 16.78 -2.64
N GLY A 3 -16.52 16.59 -1.46
CA GLY A 3 -16.02 15.65 -0.44
C GLY A 3 -15.90 14.20 -0.92
N SER A 4 -16.72 13.80 -1.90
CA SER A 4 -16.59 12.49 -2.56
C SER A 4 -15.29 12.37 -3.37
N GLN A 5 -14.81 13.46 -3.99
CA GLN A 5 -13.54 13.48 -4.73
C GLN A 5 -12.33 13.38 -3.79
N VAL A 6 -12.38 14.06 -2.64
CA VAL A 6 -11.33 13.99 -1.60
C VAL A 6 -11.14 12.55 -1.12
N LEU A 7 -12.23 11.85 -0.83
CA LEU A 7 -12.18 10.46 -0.37
C LEU A 7 -11.78 9.48 -1.47
N LEU A 8 -12.19 9.73 -2.72
CA LEU A 8 -11.74 8.92 -3.87
C LEU A 8 -10.22 9.04 -4.09
N GLU A 9 -9.68 10.25 -3.97
CA GLU A 9 -8.23 10.46 -4.00
C GLU A 9 -7.52 9.65 -2.91
N GLY A 10 -8.10 9.61 -1.70
CA GLY A 10 -7.64 8.76 -0.61
C GLY A 10 -7.60 7.28 -0.94
N ILE A 11 -8.69 6.76 -1.50
CA ILE A 11 -8.79 5.36 -1.92
C ILE A 11 -7.76 5.03 -3.00
N TYR A 12 -7.57 5.90 -3.99
CA TYR A 12 -6.59 5.65 -5.06
C TYR A 12 -5.15 5.66 -4.52
N ASN A 13 -4.81 6.63 -3.69
CA ASN A 13 -3.49 6.68 -3.05
C ASN A 13 -3.24 5.46 -2.16
N TRP A 14 -4.24 5.04 -1.39
CA TRP A 14 -4.17 3.83 -0.58
C TRP A 14 -3.92 2.57 -1.43
N LYS A 15 -4.67 2.41 -2.53
CA LYS A 15 -4.48 1.30 -3.47
C LYS A 15 -3.08 1.31 -4.09
N LEU A 16 -2.59 2.48 -4.50
CA LEU A 16 -1.23 2.62 -5.05
C LEU A 16 -0.16 2.19 -4.04
N ARG A 17 -0.30 2.58 -2.76
CA ARG A 17 0.63 2.17 -1.70
C ARG A 17 0.63 0.66 -1.47
N LEU A 18 -0.54 0.04 -1.47
CA LEU A 18 -0.66 -1.41 -1.35
C LEU A 18 -0.04 -2.15 -2.55
N VAL A 19 -0.27 -1.66 -3.77
CA VAL A 19 0.35 -2.22 -4.97
C VAL A 19 1.87 -2.08 -4.91
N LEU A 20 2.38 -0.90 -4.54
CA LEU A 20 3.81 -0.68 -4.37
C LEU A 20 4.41 -1.61 -3.30
N SER A 21 3.75 -1.74 -2.15
CA SER A 21 4.14 -2.66 -1.08
C SER A 21 4.21 -4.10 -1.57
N ALA A 22 3.21 -4.57 -2.32
CA ALA A 22 3.19 -5.91 -2.89
C ALA A 22 4.35 -6.14 -3.86
N LEU A 23 4.58 -5.19 -4.77
CA LEU A 23 5.65 -5.27 -5.76
C LEU A 23 7.02 -5.38 -5.09
N LEU A 24 7.30 -4.53 -4.09
CA LEU A 24 8.56 -4.54 -3.36
C LEU A 24 8.78 -5.85 -2.59
N CYS A 25 7.76 -6.32 -1.85
CA CYS A 25 7.84 -7.57 -1.09
C CYS A 25 8.10 -8.76 -2.01
N ILE A 26 7.29 -8.95 -3.04
CA ILE A 26 7.36 -10.14 -3.90
C ILE A 26 8.62 -10.11 -4.78
N MET A 27 9.05 -8.94 -5.24
CA MET A 27 10.31 -8.82 -6.00
C MET A 27 11.51 -9.25 -5.15
N GLY A 28 11.62 -8.73 -3.92
CA GLY A 28 12.72 -9.07 -3.01
C GLY A 28 12.71 -10.56 -2.62
N LEU A 29 11.55 -11.06 -2.21
CA LEU A 29 11.40 -12.46 -1.82
C LEU A 29 11.60 -13.41 -3.01
N GLY A 30 11.13 -13.06 -4.20
CA GLY A 30 11.29 -13.88 -5.41
C GLY A 30 12.76 -14.09 -5.76
N ILE A 31 13.58 -13.03 -5.67
CA ILE A 31 15.02 -13.11 -5.86
C ILE A 31 15.66 -13.98 -4.77
N LEU A 32 15.30 -13.78 -3.51
CA LEU A 32 15.88 -14.56 -2.40
C LEU A 32 15.54 -16.06 -2.52
N ILE A 33 14.28 -16.39 -2.82
CA ILE A 33 13.83 -17.77 -2.98
C ILE A 33 14.54 -18.42 -4.16
N SER A 34 14.70 -17.72 -5.29
CA SER A 34 15.37 -18.31 -6.46
C SER A 34 16.86 -18.58 -6.18
N MET A 35 17.53 -17.71 -5.43
CA MET A 35 18.91 -17.93 -4.99
C MET A 35 19.02 -19.09 -4.01
N ALA A 36 18.12 -19.16 -3.02
CA ALA A 36 18.09 -20.26 -2.06
C ALA A 36 17.78 -21.62 -2.71
N LEU A 37 16.84 -21.67 -3.66
CA LEU A 37 16.57 -22.89 -4.45
C LEU A 37 17.74 -23.26 -5.35
N GLY A 38 18.47 -22.27 -5.86
CA GLY A 38 19.67 -22.47 -6.65
C GLY A 38 20.77 -23.25 -5.92
N LEU A 39 20.90 -23.06 -4.60
CA LEU A 39 21.80 -23.83 -3.75
C LEU A 39 21.37 -25.31 -3.61
N VAL A 40 20.05 -25.56 -3.52
CA VAL A 40 19.51 -26.89 -3.22
C VAL A 40 19.44 -27.78 -4.47
N VAL A 41 19.15 -27.18 -5.62
CA VAL A 41 18.85 -27.89 -6.88
C VAL A 41 19.92 -27.64 -7.95
N GLU A 42 21.05 -26.99 -7.59
CA GLU A 42 22.16 -26.67 -8.49
C GLU A 42 21.70 -25.94 -9.77
N LEU A 43 20.83 -24.94 -9.62
CA LEU A 43 20.29 -24.19 -10.75
C LEU A 43 21.33 -23.25 -11.35
N SER A 44 21.35 -23.13 -12.68
CA SER A 44 22.16 -22.12 -13.37
C SER A 44 21.66 -20.70 -13.07
N VAL A 45 22.49 -19.69 -13.35
CA VAL A 45 22.10 -18.27 -13.20
C VAL A 45 20.84 -17.93 -14.01
N LEU A 46 20.71 -18.52 -15.21
CA LEU A 46 19.54 -18.32 -16.07
C LEU A 46 18.27 -18.92 -15.43
N ASP A 47 18.36 -20.14 -14.91
CA ASP A 47 17.23 -20.84 -14.29
C ASP A 47 16.74 -20.11 -13.04
N ARG A 48 17.67 -19.61 -12.20
CA ARG A 48 17.33 -18.79 -11.03
C ARG A 48 16.61 -17.50 -11.42
N SER A 49 17.01 -16.87 -12.51
CA SER A 49 16.35 -15.67 -13.03
C SER A 49 14.91 -15.98 -13.49
N ILE A 50 14.72 -17.10 -14.19
CA ILE A 50 13.39 -17.56 -14.64
C ILE A 50 12.49 -17.84 -13.42
N VAL A 51 12.98 -18.56 -12.41
CA VAL A 51 12.24 -18.84 -11.18
C VAL A 51 11.85 -17.56 -10.46
N GLY A 52 12.79 -16.61 -10.29
CA GLY A 52 12.52 -15.34 -9.64
C GLY A 52 11.43 -14.53 -10.36
N ILE A 53 11.48 -14.48 -11.71
CA ILE A 53 10.46 -13.81 -12.53
C ILE A 53 9.11 -14.52 -12.40
N ALA A 54 9.07 -15.86 -12.41
CA ALA A 54 7.83 -16.62 -12.26
C ALA A 54 7.17 -16.36 -10.91
N ILE A 55 7.96 -16.37 -9.83
CA ILE A 55 7.47 -16.02 -8.48
C ILE A 55 6.95 -14.58 -8.48
N PHE A 56 7.63 -13.64 -9.13
CA PHE A 56 7.18 -12.26 -9.20
C PHE A 56 5.85 -12.08 -9.94
N MET A 57 5.76 -12.66 -11.14
CA MET A 57 4.58 -12.56 -12.01
C MET A 57 3.33 -13.21 -11.40
N VAL A 58 3.48 -14.31 -10.67
CA VAL A 58 2.35 -15.03 -10.05
C VAL A 58 2.09 -14.55 -8.61
N GLY A 59 3.15 -14.27 -7.85
CA GLY A 59 3.08 -13.89 -6.46
C GLY A 59 2.46 -12.52 -6.24
N THR A 60 2.73 -11.56 -7.13
CA THR A 60 2.14 -10.21 -7.05
C THR A 60 0.61 -10.24 -7.14
N PRO A 61 -0.01 -10.78 -8.21
CA PRO A 61 -1.47 -10.87 -8.27
C PRO A 61 -2.06 -11.72 -7.15
N ALA A 62 -1.42 -12.84 -6.78
CA ALA A 62 -1.88 -13.67 -5.66
C ALA A 62 -1.89 -12.91 -4.33
N TYR A 63 -0.85 -12.14 -4.04
CA TYR A 63 -0.78 -11.28 -2.86
C TYR A 63 -1.90 -10.23 -2.87
N LEU A 64 -2.11 -9.55 -3.99
CA LEU A 64 -3.14 -8.51 -4.10
C LEU A 64 -4.56 -9.09 -3.89
N ILE A 65 -4.82 -10.29 -4.41
CA ILE A 65 -6.09 -11.01 -4.21
C ILE A 65 -6.25 -11.41 -2.74
N ALA A 66 -5.24 -12.04 -2.14
CA ALA A 66 -5.27 -12.48 -0.74
C ALA A 66 -5.40 -11.30 0.24
N SER A 67 -4.80 -10.15 -0.08
CA SER A 67 -4.86 -8.92 0.72
C SER A 67 -6.24 -8.24 0.72
N ASN A 68 -7.20 -8.76 -0.05
CA ASN A 68 -8.58 -8.27 -0.10
C ASN A 68 -8.68 -6.75 -0.42
N LEU A 69 -7.84 -6.30 -1.37
CA LEU A 69 -7.73 -4.90 -1.82
C LEU A 69 -9.06 -4.25 -2.25
N GLY A 70 -10.08 -5.06 -2.52
CA GLY A 70 -11.42 -4.61 -2.88
C GLY A 70 -12.28 -4.11 -1.71
N LYS A 71 -11.88 -4.31 -0.44
CA LYS A 71 -12.72 -3.99 0.74
C LYS A 71 -12.51 -2.61 1.34
N VAL A 72 -11.52 -1.83 0.89
CA VAL A 72 -11.32 -0.46 1.41
C VAL A 72 -12.23 0.51 0.66
N ASP A 73 -13.19 1.06 1.39
CA ASP A 73 -14.20 2.00 0.91
C ASP A 73 -14.02 3.39 1.52
N GLN A 74 -14.91 4.32 1.17
CA GLN A 74 -14.85 5.71 1.63
C GLN A 74 -15.01 5.83 3.16
N TYR A 75 -15.82 4.95 3.78
CA TYR A 75 -15.99 4.90 5.23
C TYR A 75 -14.72 4.45 5.96
N THR A 76 -14.00 3.48 5.39
CA THR A 76 -12.70 3.05 5.93
C THR A 76 -11.69 4.20 5.92
N ILE A 77 -11.63 4.98 4.85
CA ILE A 77 -10.75 6.16 4.78
C ILE A 77 -11.19 7.22 5.80
N ALA A 78 -12.50 7.50 5.92
CA ALA A 78 -13.01 8.43 6.93
C ALA A 78 -12.64 7.99 8.36
N GLY A 79 -12.78 6.70 8.68
CA GLY A 79 -12.35 6.15 9.96
C GLY A 79 -10.86 6.38 10.23
N PHE A 80 -9.99 6.15 9.24
CA PHE A 80 -8.57 6.44 9.40
C PHE A 80 -8.26 7.91 9.66
N LEU A 81 -8.97 8.82 8.99
CA LEU A 81 -8.79 10.26 9.19
C LEU A 81 -9.20 10.66 10.61
N ASN A 82 -10.30 10.11 11.11
CA ASN A 82 -10.76 10.33 12.48
C ASN A 82 -9.75 9.87 13.53
N GLU A 83 -9.08 8.74 13.30
CA GLU A 83 -8.06 8.22 14.20
C GLU A 83 -6.72 8.97 14.09
N SER A 84 -6.39 9.47 12.90
CA SER A 84 -5.04 9.98 12.59
C SER A 84 -4.92 11.50 12.70
N LEU A 85 -6.03 12.24 12.59
CA LEU A 85 -6.03 13.71 12.57
C LEU A 85 -6.91 14.27 13.66
N LYS A 86 -6.29 14.97 14.61
CA LYS A 86 -7.00 15.63 15.71
C LYS A 86 -7.78 16.86 15.23
N GLU A 87 -7.33 17.45 14.12
CA GLU A 87 -7.90 18.65 13.50
C GLU A 87 -9.31 18.41 12.91
N ILE A 88 -9.65 17.15 12.64
CA ILE A 88 -10.92 16.74 12.05
C ILE A 88 -11.97 16.43 13.13
N ASP A 89 -11.56 16.32 14.39
CA ASP A 89 -12.43 16.09 15.57
C ASP A 89 -13.38 14.89 15.43
N GLY A 90 -12.99 13.86 14.68
CA GLY A 90 -13.80 12.66 14.49
C GLY A 90 -14.96 12.77 13.48
N ASP A 91 -15.07 13.87 12.74
CA ASP A 91 -16.20 14.14 11.84
C ASP A 91 -15.95 13.81 10.36
N ALA A 92 -14.92 13.03 10.01
CA ALA A 92 -14.62 12.70 8.61
C ALA A 92 -15.77 11.96 7.89
N GLU A 93 -16.66 11.31 8.64
CA GLU A 93 -17.84 10.61 8.10
C GLU A 93 -18.80 11.56 7.36
N VAL A 94 -18.81 12.84 7.72
CA VAL A 94 -19.60 13.89 7.08
C VAL A 94 -19.23 14.04 5.59
N LEU A 95 -17.99 13.71 5.20
CA LEU A 95 -17.53 13.74 3.80
C LEU A 95 -18.15 12.60 2.96
N VAL A 96 -18.57 11.51 3.61
CA VAL A 96 -19.15 10.31 2.96
C VAL A 96 -20.66 10.44 2.78
N LYS A 97 -21.36 11.07 3.74
CA LYS A 97 -22.82 11.22 3.72
C LYS A 97 -23.30 11.99 2.49
N LYS A 98 -24.51 11.64 2.01
CA LYS A 98 -25.17 12.36 0.93
C LYS A 98 -25.62 13.74 1.41
N GLU A 99 -25.56 14.74 0.54
CA GLU A 99 -25.90 16.12 0.90
C GLU A 99 -27.35 16.29 1.42
N ALA A 100 -28.28 15.44 0.97
CA ALA A 100 -29.66 15.41 1.42
C ALA A 100 -29.84 14.86 2.85
N GLU A 101 -28.85 14.12 3.36
CA GLU A 101 -28.86 13.50 4.69
C GLU A 101 -28.12 14.36 5.73
N LEU A 102 -27.48 15.46 5.29
CA LEU A 102 -26.69 16.34 6.14
C LEU A 102 -27.57 17.38 6.83
N ALA A 103 -27.46 17.46 8.15
CA ALA A 103 -27.99 18.57 8.93
C ALA A 103 -27.28 19.89 8.55
N PRO A 104 -27.90 21.06 8.78
CA PRO A 104 -27.29 22.36 8.46
C PRO A 104 -25.91 22.56 9.09
N GLU A 105 -25.71 22.05 10.30
CA GLU A 105 -24.44 22.11 11.04
C GLU A 105 -23.38 21.20 10.39
N GLU A 106 -23.76 20.00 9.96
CA GLU A 106 -22.86 19.07 9.25
C GLU A 106 -22.47 19.59 7.87
N LYS A 107 -23.32 20.37 7.20
CA LYS A 107 -22.96 21.04 5.93
C LYS A 107 -21.84 22.04 6.11
N SER A 108 -21.92 22.87 7.15
CA SER A 108 -20.84 23.82 7.47
C SER A 108 -19.55 23.09 7.83
N ARG A 109 -19.64 21.98 8.57
CA ARG A 109 -18.48 21.14 8.89
C ARG A 109 -17.85 20.53 7.64
N ARG A 110 -18.67 20.04 6.70
CA ARG A 110 -18.22 19.51 5.41
C ARG A 110 -17.41 20.53 4.63
N GLU A 111 -17.90 21.76 4.52
CA GLU A 111 -17.20 22.83 3.80
C GLU A 111 -15.84 23.15 4.43
N GLN A 112 -15.75 23.18 5.76
CA GLN A 112 -14.49 23.37 6.48
C GLN A 112 -13.49 22.24 6.19
N LEU A 113 -13.95 20.99 6.21
CA LEU A 113 -13.11 19.83 5.92
C LEU A 113 -12.66 19.81 4.45
N GLU A 114 -13.56 20.13 3.53
CA GLU A 114 -13.22 20.25 2.09
C GLU A 114 -12.18 21.35 1.87
N ALA A 115 -12.31 22.51 2.51
CA ALA A 115 -11.31 23.58 2.46
C ALA A 115 -9.96 23.14 3.05
N PHE A 116 -9.97 22.45 4.20
CA PHE A 116 -8.77 21.92 4.82
C PHE A 116 -8.02 20.95 3.88
N PHE A 117 -8.74 20.03 3.22
CA PHE A 117 -8.13 19.05 2.32
C PHE A 117 -7.73 19.60 0.95
N ILE A 118 -8.25 20.76 0.54
CA ILE A 118 -7.74 21.51 -0.62
C ILE A 118 -6.36 22.06 -0.32
N GLU A 119 -6.14 22.60 0.88
CA GLU A 119 -4.84 23.13 1.30
C GLU A 119 -3.87 22.03 1.75
N ASN A 120 -4.40 20.93 2.31
CA ASN A 120 -3.63 19.82 2.85
C ASN A 120 -4.08 18.50 2.21
N PRO A 121 -3.42 18.06 1.12
CA PRO A 121 -3.84 16.86 0.40
C PRO A 121 -3.92 15.62 1.29
N LEU A 122 -5.00 14.87 1.13
CA LEU A 122 -5.35 13.74 2.01
C LEU A 122 -4.27 12.65 2.06
N TYR A 123 -3.53 12.45 0.97
CA TYR A 123 -2.46 11.46 0.92
C TYR A 123 -1.35 11.70 1.95
N ASN A 124 -1.12 12.93 2.41
CA ASN A 124 -0.11 13.23 3.42
C ASN A 124 -0.42 12.59 4.78
N PHE A 125 -1.69 12.25 5.01
CA PHE A 125 -2.19 11.73 6.28
C PHE A 125 -2.49 10.24 6.24
N LEU A 126 -2.43 9.62 5.06
CA LEU A 126 -2.59 8.18 4.93
C LEU A 126 -1.39 7.44 5.55
N PRO A 127 -1.58 6.23 6.11
CA PRO A 127 -0.48 5.47 6.69
C PRO A 127 0.55 5.04 5.63
N ASP A 128 1.84 5.23 5.94
CA ASP A 128 2.97 4.77 5.11
C ASP A 128 3.64 3.49 5.62
N LYS A 129 3.21 3.01 6.79
CA LYS A 129 3.80 1.83 7.45
C LYS A 129 3.92 0.61 6.53
N PRO A 130 2.92 0.24 5.71
CA PRO A 130 3.02 -0.92 4.81
C PRO A 130 4.14 -0.78 3.77
N VAL A 131 4.27 0.39 3.14
CA VAL A 131 5.29 0.65 2.12
C VAL A 131 6.69 0.63 2.74
N LYS A 132 6.85 1.24 3.93
CA LYS A 132 8.13 1.24 4.65
C LYS A 132 8.57 -0.16 5.05
N GLN A 133 7.64 -0.99 5.55
CA GLN A 133 7.91 -2.38 5.88
C GLN A 133 8.29 -3.21 4.65
N ALA A 134 7.58 -3.02 3.54
CA ALA A 134 7.88 -3.70 2.28
C ALA A 134 9.25 -3.32 1.72
N TYR A 135 9.61 -2.03 1.79
CA TYR A 135 10.93 -1.55 1.39
C TYR A 135 12.04 -2.16 2.24
N PHE A 136 11.84 -2.21 3.57
CA PHE A 136 12.80 -2.85 4.46
C PHE A 136 12.97 -4.35 4.15
N LEU A 137 11.86 -5.06 3.95
CA LEU A 137 11.89 -6.48 3.57
C LEU A 137 12.61 -6.69 2.23
N PHE A 138 12.36 -5.82 1.25
CA PHE A 138 13.05 -5.85 -0.04
C PHE A 138 14.57 -5.71 0.12
N LEU A 139 15.02 -4.71 0.88
CA LEU A 139 16.45 -4.49 1.13
C LEU A 139 17.10 -5.68 1.84
N VAL A 140 16.48 -6.20 2.90
CA VAL A 140 17.00 -7.37 3.62
C VAL A 140 17.08 -8.59 2.71
N SER A 141 16.08 -8.78 1.85
CA SER A 141 16.06 -9.88 0.88
C SER A 141 17.18 -9.77 -0.14
N LEU A 142 17.48 -8.55 -0.64
CA LEU A 142 18.61 -8.31 -1.53
C LEU A 142 19.96 -8.59 -0.85
N ILE A 143 20.15 -8.11 0.38
CA ILE A 143 21.38 -8.35 1.15
C ILE A 143 21.59 -9.84 1.37
N ALA A 144 20.55 -10.58 1.76
CA ALA A 144 20.62 -12.02 1.94
C ALA A 144 20.90 -12.76 0.61
N SER A 145 20.29 -12.31 -0.49
CA SER A 145 20.55 -12.86 -1.83
C SER A 145 21.99 -12.67 -2.26
N PHE A 146 22.56 -11.49 -1.97
CA PHE A 146 23.97 -11.20 -2.24
C PHE A 146 24.90 -12.03 -1.38
N ALA A 147 24.57 -12.26 -0.10
CA ALA A 147 25.34 -13.13 0.78
C ALA A 147 25.36 -14.58 0.25
N ILE A 148 24.23 -15.10 -0.23
CA ILE A 148 24.16 -16.42 -0.88
C ILE A 148 25.08 -16.46 -2.11
N TRP A 149 24.97 -15.47 -2.99
CA TRP A 149 25.82 -15.39 -4.19
C TRP A 149 27.30 -15.37 -3.84
N TYR A 150 27.70 -14.57 -2.84
CA TYR A 150 29.08 -14.45 -2.39
C TYR A 150 29.62 -15.79 -1.91
N VAL A 151 28.86 -16.52 -1.08
CA VAL A 151 29.27 -17.84 -0.57
C VAL A 151 29.46 -18.86 -1.70
N GLU A 152 28.65 -18.82 -2.76
CA GLU A 152 28.82 -19.73 -3.90
C GLU A 152 30.04 -19.43 -4.78
N HIS A 153 30.51 -18.18 -4.80
CA HIS A 153 31.57 -17.71 -5.70
C HIS A 153 32.89 -17.37 -4.97
N SER A 154 32.97 -17.64 -3.66
CA SER A 154 34.17 -17.49 -2.83
C SER A 154 34.87 -18.84 -2.62
#